data_AF-A0A2G5DJG6-F1
#
_entry.id   AF-A0A2G5DJG6-F1
#
_cell.length_a   1.000
_cell.length_b   1.000
_cell.length_c   1.000
_cell.angle_alpha   90.00
_cell.angle_beta   90.00
_cell.angle_gamma   90.00
#
_symmetry.space_group_name_H-M   'P 1'
#
loop_
_entity.id
_entity.type
_entity.pdbx_description
1 polymer ?
#
loop_
_entity_poly.entity_id
_entity_poly.type
_entity_poly.pdbx_seq_one_letter_code
_entity_poly.pdbx_strand_id
1 'polypeptide(L)'
;MADEATRTAFIEIQGRMIETTGKLKQVQSQMRNKEAEKKRAFLTLEELRPLPEDTNTYKSVGRTFVLEPKSFLVNEQEKKLKDSENAISSLQTSKEYLEKQMAEVETNLKELLQQDPGIARQIMSMTV
;
A
#
# COMPACT_ATOMS: atom_id res chain seq x y z
N MET A 1 1.04 -18.55 -37.07
CA MET A 1 0.78 -17.09 -37.02
C MET A 1 -0.23 -16.74 -35.93
N ALA A 2 -1.46 -17.29 -35.92
CA ALA A 2 -2.42 -17.03 -34.83
C ALA A 2 -1.91 -17.52 -33.45
N ASP A 3 -1.33 -18.73 -33.40
CA ASP A 3 -0.79 -19.38 -32.19
C ASP A 3 0.38 -18.61 -31.54
N GLU A 4 1.16 -17.87 -32.34
CA GLU A 4 2.31 -17.09 -31.86
C GLU A 4 1.87 -15.72 -31.29
N ALA A 5 0.84 -15.12 -31.90
CA ALA A 5 0.24 -13.88 -31.42
C ALA A 5 -0.50 -14.09 -30.08
N THR A 6 -1.26 -15.18 -29.96
CA THR A 6 -1.95 -15.53 -28.71
C THR A 6 -0.98 -15.89 -27.59
N ARG A 7 0.11 -16.62 -27.89
CA ARG A 7 1.18 -16.89 -26.92
C ARG A 7 1.88 -15.63 -26.42
N THR A 8 2.15 -14.68 -27.32
CA THR A 8 2.75 -13.39 -26.96
C THR A 8 1.81 -12.59 -26.05
N ALA A 9 0.52 -12.52 -26.40
CA ALA A 9 -0.49 -11.85 -25.58
C ALA A 9 -0.60 -12.47 -24.18
N PHE A 10 -0.50 -13.79 -24.06
CA PHE A 10 -0.52 -14.47 -22.77
C PHE A 10 0.66 -14.04 -21.87
N ILE A 11 1.88 -14.06 -22.39
CA ILE A 11 3.08 -13.66 -21.63
C ILE A 11 2.95 -12.21 -21.17
N GLU A 12 2.42 -11.34 -22.01
CA GLU A 12 2.18 -9.94 -21.68
C GLU A 12 1.15 -9.78 -20.55
N ILE A 13 0.02 -10.48 -20.63
CA ILE A 13 -1.02 -10.48 -19.58
C ILE A 13 -0.46 -11.00 -18.25
N GLN A 14 0.33 -12.08 -18.28
CA GLN A 14 1.00 -12.59 -17.08
C GLN A 14 1.98 -11.57 -16.50
N GLY A 15 2.78 -10.90 -17.34
CA GLY A 15 3.70 -9.84 -16.91
C GLY A 15 2.95 -8.72 -16.19
N ARG A 16 1.86 -8.22 -16.77
CA ARG A 16 1.00 -7.20 -16.15
C ARG A 16 0.37 -7.70 -14.84
N MET A 17 -0.06 -8.96 -14.76
CA MET A 17 -0.61 -9.55 -13.54
C MET A 17 0.41 -9.57 -12.41
N ILE A 18 1.65 -10.00 -12.69
CA ILE A 18 2.74 -10.02 -11.71
C ILE A 18 3.06 -8.61 -11.24
N GLU A 19 3.18 -7.66 -12.16
CA GLU A 19 3.51 -6.27 -11.85
C GLU A 19 2.43 -5.62 -10.98
N THR A 20 1.15 -5.70 -11.37
CA THR A 20 0.02 -5.13 -10.62
C THR A 20 -0.10 -5.78 -9.25
N THR A 21 0.14 -7.09 -9.13
CA THR A 21 0.14 -7.79 -7.83
C THR A 21 1.25 -7.28 -6.92
N GLY A 22 2.45 -7.07 -7.47
CA GLY A 22 3.59 -6.49 -6.75
C GLY A 22 3.27 -5.09 -6.22
N LYS A 23 2.72 -4.22 -7.08
CA LYS A 23 2.29 -2.86 -6.71
C LYS A 23 1.21 -2.87 -5.62
N LEU A 24 0.20 -3.74 -5.73
CA LEU A 24 -0.84 -3.89 -4.70
C LEU A 24 -0.25 -4.28 -3.35
N LYS A 25 0.65 -5.27 -3.31
CA LYS A 25 1.31 -5.68 -2.06
C LYS A 25 2.12 -4.54 -1.45
N GLN A 26 2.81 -3.75 -2.28
CA GLN A 26 3.56 -2.59 -1.83
C GLN A 26 2.64 -1.53 -1.21
N VAL A 27 1.55 -1.14 -1.89
CA VAL A 27 0.58 -0.15 -1.39
C VAL A 27 -0.05 -0.63 -0.09
N GLN A 28 -0.47 -1.89 0.00
CA GLN A 28 -1.00 -2.47 1.23
C GLN A 28 0.00 -2.42 2.39
N SER A 29 1.29 -2.68 2.12
CA SER A 29 2.34 -2.58 3.14
C SER A 29 2.55 -1.13 3.62
N GLN A 30 2.57 -0.18 2.68
CA GLN A 30 2.68 1.25 2.99
C GLN A 30 1.49 1.73 3.83
N MET A 31 0.27 1.29 3.50
CA MET A 31 -0.94 1.61 4.28
C MET A 31 -0.82 1.12 5.72
N ARG A 32 -0.46 -0.16 5.93
CA ARG A 32 -0.27 -0.72 7.29
C ARG A 32 0.76 0.07 8.11
N ASN A 33 1.85 0.50 7.48
CA ASN A 33 2.87 1.32 8.13
C ASN A 33 2.30 2.69 8.54
N LYS A 34 1.54 3.35 7.66
CA LYS A 34 0.89 4.64 7.97
C LYS A 34 -0.21 4.52 9.01
N GLU A 35 -0.96 3.42 9.04
CA GLU A 35 -1.92 3.14 10.11
C GLU A 35 -1.22 2.98 11.47
N ALA A 36 -0.08 2.29 11.51
CA ALA A 36 0.71 2.17 12.73
C ALA A 36 1.27 3.53 13.19
N GLU A 37 1.75 4.38 12.28
CA GLU A 37 2.17 5.75 12.58
C GLU A 37 1.02 6.59 13.12
N LYS A 38 -0.14 6.57 12.46
CA LYS A 38 -1.37 7.25 12.91
C LYS A 38 -1.76 6.80 14.31
N LYS A 39 -1.77 5.49 14.57
CA LYS A 39 -2.15 4.94 15.87
C LYS A 39 -1.18 5.35 16.97
N ARG A 40 0.12 5.30 16.72
CA ARG A 40 1.12 5.82 17.67
C ARG A 40 0.88 7.30 17.96
N ALA A 41 0.61 8.10 16.92
CA ALA A 41 0.34 9.51 17.08
C ALA A 41 -0.89 9.81 17.93
N PHE A 42 -1.97 9.11 17.63
CA PHE A 42 -3.21 9.23 18.39
C PHE A 42 -2.99 8.88 19.87
N LEU A 43 -2.37 7.74 20.15
CA LEU A 43 -2.12 7.31 21.54
C LEU A 43 -1.23 8.30 22.29
N THR A 44 -0.15 8.79 21.67
CA THR A 44 0.70 9.82 22.31
C THR A 44 -0.07 11.11 22.59
N LEU A 45 -1.00 11.53 21.73
CA LEU A 45 -1.85 12.69 21.99
C LEU A 45 -2.80 12.48 23.17
N GLU A 46 -3.42 11.30 23.25
CA GLU A 46 -4.33 10.96 24.35
C GLU A 46 -3.61 10.96 25.71
N GLU A 47 -2.34 10.55 25.74
CA GLU A 47 -1.52 10.62 26.95
C GLU A 47 -1.02 12.05 27.26
N LEU A 48 -0.69 12.85 26.23
CA LEU A 48 -0.17 14.22 26.43
C LEU A 48 -1.25 15.21 26.86
N ARG A 49 -2.44 15.15 26.26
CA ARG A 49 -3.53 16.13 26.48
C ARG A 49 -3.91 16.33 27.96
N PRO A 50 -4.12 15.28 28.79
CA PRO A 50 -4.54 15.44 30.18
C PRO A 50 -3.43 15.97 31.10
N LEU A 51 -2.17 16.01 30.66
CA LEU A 51 -1.08 16.52 31.48
C LEU A 51 -1.21 18.03 31.70
N PRO A 52 -0.81 18.57 32.87
CA PRO A 52 -0.67 20.01 33.08
C PRO A 52 0.25 20.67 32.05
N GLU A 53 -0.03 21.93 31.67
CA GLU A 53 0.77 22.67 30.67
C GLU A 53 2.23 22.93 31.11
N ASP A 54 2.48 22.97 32.42
CA ASP A 54 3.80 23.16 33.03
C ASP A 54 4.60 21.84 33.15
N THR A 55 4.05 20.73 32.67
CA THR A 55 4.75 19.43 32.69
C THR A 55 6.00 19.49 31.83
N ASN A 56 7.15 19.09 32.39
CA ASN A 56 8.38 18.90 31.62
C ASN A 56 8.18 17.77 30.60
N THR A 57 8.18 18.12 29.31
CA THR A 57 8.08 17.14 28.23
C THR A 57 9.37 17.08 27.42
N TYR A 58 9.72 15.89 26.92
CA TYR A 58 10.98 15.68 26.21
C TYR A 58 10.76 15.00 24.86
N LYS A 59 11.37 15.56 23.81
CA LYS A 59 11.39 14.99 22.47
C LYS A 59 12.61 14.10 22.27
N SER A 60 12.40 12.89 21.77
CA SER A 60 13.51 12.01 21.37
C SER A 60 14.20 12.51 20.09
N VAL A 61 15.52 12.64 20.12
CA VAL A 61 16.37 12.92 18.96
C VAL A 61 17.48 11.86 18.90
N GLY A 62 17.26 10.80 18.12
CA GLY A 62 18.15 9.64 18.12
C GLY A 62 18.17 8.95 19.48
N ARG A 63 19.31 9.01 20.18
CA ARG A 63 19.48 8.43 21.54
C ARG A 63 19.37 9.47 22.67
N THR A 64 19.14 10.75 22.34
CA THR A 64 19.01 11.83 23.33
C THR A 64 17.57 12.29 23.44
N PHE A 65 17.27 13.02 24.53
CA PHE A 65 15.97 13.61 24.81
C PHE A 65 16.15 15.10 25.09
N VAL A 66 15.41 15.94 24.37
CA VAL A 66 15.51 17.41 24.46
C VAL A 66 14.24 17.94 25.11
N LEU A 67 14.40 18.82 26.11
CA LEU A 67 13.27 19.48 26.76
C LEU A 67 12.54 20.36 25.75
N GLU A 68 11.24 20.14 25.60
CA GLU A 68 10.37 20.91 24.71
C GLU A 68 9.06 21.26 25.43
N PRO A 69 8.39 22.35 25.06
CA PRO A 69 7.06 22.65 25.59
C PRO A 69 6.04 21.57 25.20
N LYS A 70 5.10 21.26 26.10
CA LYS A 70 4.00 20.32 25.82
C LYS A 70 3.26 20.69 24.52
N SER A 71 2.94 21.96 24.35
CA SER A 71 2.24 22.47 23.17
C SER A 71 2.97 22.18 21.86
N PHE A 72 4.31 22.19 21.86
CA PHE A 72 5.11 21.82 20.69
C PHE A 72 4.93 20.34 20.34
N LEU A 73 4.99 19.45 21.33
CA LEU A 73 4.81 18.00 21.12
C LEU A 73 3.38 17.67 20.66
N VAL A 74 2.37 18.33 21.24
CA VAL A 74 0.97 18.18 20.81
C VAL A 74 0.82 18.57 19.35
N ASN A 75 1.31 19.76 18.95
CA ASN A 75 1.23 20.21 17.56
C ASN A 75 1.97 19.27 16.58
N GLU A 76 3.14 18.77 16.97
CA GLU A 76 3.88 17.80 16.16
C GLU A 76 3.08 16.51 15.96
N GLN A 77 2.43 16.03 17.03
CA GLN A 77 1.71 14.78 16.98
C GLN A 77 0.36 14.90 16.26
N GLU A 78 -0.32 16.04 16.36
CA GLU A 78 -1.51 16.38 15.55
C GLU A 78 -1.16 16.48 14.07
N LYS A 79 -0.02 17.11 13.74
CA LYS A 79 0.47 17.16 12.37
C LYS A 79 0.77 15.75 11.84
N LYS A 80 1.49 14.92 12.60
CA LYS A 80 1.76 13.51 12.22
C LYS A 80 0.48 12.73 11.99
N LEU A 81 -0.51 12.89 12.86
CA LEU A 81 -1.80 12.22 12.72
C LEU A 81 -2.50 12.61 11.40
N LYS A 82 -2.60 13.92 11.13
CA LYS A 82 -3.20 14.45 9.90
C LYS A 82 -2.45 14.02 8.63
N ASP A 83 -1.12 14.08 8.66
CA ASP A 83 -0.28 13.67 7.54
C ASP A 83 -0.43 12.18 7.25
N SER A 84 -0.48 11.33 8.28
CA SER A 84 -0.77 9.90 8.13
C SER A 84 -2.17 9.63 7.56
N GLU A 85 -3.19 10.37 8.00
CA GLU A 85 -4.56 10.26 7.46
C GLU A 85 -4.65 10.62 5.98
N ASN A 86 -4.01 11.73 5.58
CA ASN A 86 -3.94 12.15 4.18
C ASN A 86 -3.20 11.12 3.32
N ALA A 87 -2.10 10.55 3.84
CA ALA A 87 -1.35 9.52 3.16
C ALA A 87 -2.17 8.23 2.98
N ILE A 88 -2.90 7.79 4.01
CA ILE A 88 -3.79 6.62 3.94
C ILE A 88 -4.87 6.84 2.89
N SER A 89 -5.52 8.01 2.86
CA SER A 89 -6.55 8.35 1.87
C SER A 89 -6.01 8.29 0.42
N SER A 90 -4.83 8.85 0.20
CA SER A 90 -4.14 8.80 -1.11
C SER A 90 -3.79 7.36 -1.52
N LEU A 91 -3.25 6.57 -0.58
CA LEU A 91 -2.90 5.16 -0.83
C LEU A 91 -4.14 4.30 -1.08
N GLN A 92 -5.25 4.57 -0.40
CA GLN A 92 -6.52 3.89 -0.62
C GLN A 92 -7.04 4.12 -2.04
N THR A 93 -6.96 5.37 -2.54
CA THR A 93 -7.30 5.69 -3.93
C THR A 93 -6.40 4.93 -4.92
N SER A 94 -5.10 4.88 -4.64
CA SER A 94 -4.14 4.13 -5.47
C SER A 94 -4.41 2.62 -5.45
N LYS A 95 -4.79 2.07 -4.29
CA LYS A 95 -5.17 0.66 -4.14
C LYS A 95 -6.40 0.33 -4.99
N GLU A 96 -7.46 1.13 -4.89
CA GLU A 96 -8.70 0.93 -5.66
C GLU A 96 -8.45 0.97 -7.18
N TYR A 97 -7.58 1.88 -7.62
CA TYR A 97 -7.16 1.94 -9.02
C TYR A 97 -6.44 0.65 -9.46
N LEU A 98 -5.48 0.17 -8.66
CA LEU A 98 -4.75 -1.07 -8.96
C LEU A 98 -5.64 -2.32 -8.89
N GLU A 99 -6.66 -2.33 -8.01
CA GLU A 99 -7.65 -3.41 -7.92
C GLU A 99 -8.52 -3.46 -9.19
N LYS A 100 -8.91 -2.30 -9.74
CA LYS A 100 -9.59 -2.24 -11.05
C LYS A 100 -8.70 -2.76 -12.18
N GLN A 101 -7.45 -2.32 -12.23
CA GLN A 101 -6.47 -2.83 -13.21
C GLN A 101 -6.28 -4.34 -13.09
N MET A 102 -6.25 -4.88 -11.87
CA MET A 102 -6.15 -6.33 -11.67
C MET A 102 -7.37 -7.06 -12.22
N ALA A 103 -8.58 -6.56 -11.95
CA ALA A 103 -9.81 -7.15 -12.48
C ALA A 103 -9.87 -7.13 -14.01
N GLU A 104 -9.37 -6.06 -14.65
CA GLU A 104 -9.22 -5.99 -16.11
C GLU A 104 -8.24 -7.03 -16.64
N VAL A 105 -7.06 -7.16 -16.01
CA VAL A 105 -6.05 -8.18 -16.38
C VAL A 105 -6.61 -9.60 -16.24
N GLU A 106 -7.34 -9.88 -15.16
CA GLU A 106 -8.02 -11.17 -14.96
C GLU A 106 -9.10 -11.44 -16.01
N THR A 107 -9.85 -10.41 -16.42
CA THR A 107 -10.87 -10.53 -17.47
C THR A 107 -10.23 -10.84 -18.82
N ASN A 108 -9.19 -10.09 -19.19
CA ASN A 108 -8.43 -10.33 -20.42
C ASN A 108 -7.82 -11.74 -20.45
N LEU A 109 -7.32 -12.23 -19.31
CA LEU A 109 -6.81 -13.59 -19.19
C LEU A 109 -7.91 -14.64 -19.43
N LYS A 110 -9.10 -14.45 -18.82
CA LYS A 110 -10.24 -15.35 -19.01
C LYS A 110 -10.70 -15.40 -20.46
N GLU A 111 -10.81 -14.23 -21.10
CA GLU A 111 -11.21 -14.13 -22.51
C GLU A 111 -10.20 -14.82 -23.43
N LEU A 112 -8.90 -14.63 -23.20
CA LEU A 112 -7.85 -15.29 -23.98
C LEU A 112 -7.93 -16.83 -23.87
N LEU A 113 -8.15 -17.35 -22.66
CA LEU A 113 -8.31 -18.79 -22.42
C LEU A 113 -9.59 -19.38 -23.02
N GLN A 114 -10.66 -18.58 -23.13
CA GLN A 114 -11.90 -18.99 -23.79
C GLN A 114 -11.76 -19.03 -25.31
N GLN A 115 -11.04 -18.07 -25.89
CA GLN A 115 -10.77 -18.00 -27.32
C GLN A 115 -9.88 -19.14 -27.80
N ASP A 116 -8.90 -19.55 -26.98
CA ASP A 116 -7.99 -20.64 -27.31
C ASP A 116 -7.72 -21.57 -26.11
N PRO A 117 -8.53 -22.63 -25.95
CA PRO A 117 -8.33 -23.65 -24.92
C PRO A 117 -7.02 -24.46 -25.07
N GLY A 118 -6.38 -24.42 -26.25
CA GLY A 118 -5.13 -25.13 -26.53
C GLY A 118 -3.94 -24.55 -25.77
N ILE A 119 -3.97 -23.24 -25.52
CA ILE A 119 -2.95 -22.51 -24.75
C ILE A 119 -2.86 -23.05 -23.32
N ALA A 120 -3.99 -23.36 -22.67
CA ALA A 120 -3.99 -23.94 -21.33
C ALA A 120 -3.22 -25.27 -21.25
N ARG A 121 -3.32 -26.10 -22.30
CA ARG A 121 -2.56 -27.37 -22.40
C ARG A 121 -1.08 -27.12 -22.65
N GLN A 122 -0.72 -26.17 -23.52
CA GLN A 122 0.67 -25.79 -23.76
C GLN A 122 1.34 -25.25 -22.48
N ILE A 123 0.64 -24.40 -21.72
CA ILE A 123 1.13 -23.86 -20.43
C ILE A 123 1.44 -24.99 -19.44
N MET A 124 0.50 -25.93 -19.25
CA MET A 124 0.71 -27.07 -18.34
C MET A 124 1.87 -27.97 -18.78
N SER A 125 2.13 -28.08 -20.09
CA SER A 125 3.26 -28.84 -20.61
C SER A 125 4.63 -28.13 -20.46
N MET A 126 4.64 -26.79 -20.35
CA MET A 126 5.86 -25.98 -20.19
C MET A 126 6.31 -25.82 -18.73
N THR A 127 5.49 -26.24 -17.76
CA THR A 127 5.80 -26.12 -16.32
C THR A 127 6.50 -27.37 -15.75
N VAL A 128 7.10 -28.20 -16.62
CA VAL A 128 7.90 -29.39 -16.26
C VAL A 128 9.38 -29.10 -16.42
#